data_AF-A0A2W2GGG5-F1
#
_entry.id   AF-A0A2W2GGG5-F1
#
_cell.length_a   1.000
_cell.length_b   1.000
_cell.length_c   1.000
_cell.angle_alpha   90.00
_cell.angle_beta   90.00
_cell.angle_gamma   90.00
#
_symmetry.space_group_name_H-M   'P 1'
#
loop_
_entity.id
_entity.type
_entity.pdbx_description
1 polymer ?
#
loop_
_entity_poly.entity_id
_entity_poly.type
_entity_poly.pdbx_seq_one_letter_code
_entity_poly.pdbx_strand_id
1 'polypeptide(L)'
;MPRQLPAFASNEAYVTWVKNNPHVCWRNCDVIPCGRRRYELYNLNLCNMNDAPARFVFTVSGTNVPSGTATFSTSDQQFKRFPVTAEIDPEGETTANRPVIVPAHYCGAFTVVLEFDQPLPCDASIELDVYEVVPRTSGTPQHRLAGAQEAAEDLALLGGYTFLAAPIDS
;
A
#
# COMPACT_ATOMS: atom_id res chain seq x y z
N MET A 1 -3.22 19.93 13.20
CA MET A 1 -1.84 20.02 12.70
C MET A 1 -1.40 18.62 12.32
N PRO A 2 -0.95 18.33 11.09
CA PRO A 2 -0.43 17.00 10.81
C PRO A 2 0.81 16.79 11.70
N ARG A 3 0.90 15.64 12.38
CA ARG A 3 2.05 15.30 13.23
C ARG A 3 3.30 15.30 12.33
N GLN A 4 4.18 16.25 12.58
CA GLN A 4 5.46 16.32 11.88
C GLN A 4 6.34 15.16 12.36
N LEU A 5 6.98 14.49 11.42
CA LEU A 5 7.77 13.30 11.71
C LEU A 5 9.14 13.69 12.28
N PRO A 6 9.80 12.81 13.05
CA PRO A 6 11.16 13.05 13.49
C PRO A 6 12.07 13.29 12.28
N ALA A 7 13.04 14.19 12.39
CA ALA A 7 14.09 14.31 11.38
C ALA A 7 15.06 13.12 11.53
N PHE A 8 15.40 12.47 10.42
CA PHE A 8 16.31 11.31 10.42
C PHE A 8 17.66 11.68 9.82
N ALA A 9 18.75 11.24 10.45
CA ALA A 9 20.11 11.54 9.99
C ALA A 9 20.52 10.78 8.71
N SER A 10 19.81 9.70 8.36
CA SER A 10 20.04 8.90 7.16
C SER A 10 18.81 8.05 6.79
N ASN A 11 18.80 7.49 5.57
CA ASN A 11 17.77 6.56 5.11
C ASN A 11 17.72 5.30 5.98
N GLU A 12 18.88 4.83 6.40
CA GLU A 12 19.03 3.66 7.26
C GLU A 12 18.48 3.94 8.67
N ALA A 13 18.74 5.14 9.22
CA ALA A 13 18.19 5.56 10.51
C ALA A 13 16.66 5.66 10.46
N TYR A 14 16.12 6.17 9.35
CA TYR A 14 14.69 6.18 9.08
C TYR A 14 14.12 4.75 9.03
N VAL A 15 14.64 3.90 8.14
CA VAL A 15 14.23 2.50 7.99
C VAL A 15 14.27 1.74 9.33
N THR A 16 15.33 1.94 10.11
CA THR A 16 15.50 1.32 11.44
C THR A 16 14.48 1.83 12.44
N TRP A 17 14.25 3.15 12.50
CA TRP A 17 13.23 3.72 13.39
C TRP A 17 11.85 3.17 13.06
N VAL A 18 11.55 3.10 11.77
CA VAL A 18 10.28 2.64 11.28
C VAL A 18 10.05 1.14 11.60
N LYS A 19 11.05 0.26 11.37
CA LYS A 19 11.03 -1.15 11.81
C LYS A 19 10.74 -1.29 13.31
N ASN A 20 11.27 -0.37 14.12
CA ASN A 20 11.11 -0.38 15.57
C ASN A 20 9.82 0.30 16.07
N ASN A 21 9.03 0.95 15.20
CA ASN A 21 7.82 1.69 15.56
C ASN A 21 6.64 1.33 14.64
N PRO A 22 6.21 0.05 14.60
CA PRO A 22 5.20 -0.44 13.65
C PRO A 22 3.80 0.16 13.86
N HIS A 23 3.56 0.82 15.01
CA HIS A 23 2.27 1.44 15.35
C HIS A 23 2.06 2.81 14.69
N VAL A 24 3.09 3.35 14.04
CA VAL A 24 3.00 4.65 13.35
C VAL A 24 2.56 4.47 11.89
N CYS A 25 2.37 3.22 11.45
CA CYS A 25 1.85 2.86 10.14
C CYS A 25 0.32 2.93 10.12
N TRP A 26 -0.25 3.34 8.99
CA TRP A 26 -1.69 3.16 8.77
C TRP A 26 -1.97 1.68 8.52
N ARG A 27 -2.60 1.03 9.48
CA ARG A 27 -3.20 -0.29 9.34
C ARG A 27 -4.71 -0.17 9.49
N ASN A 28 -5.42 -0.30 8.39
CA ASN A 28 -6.87 -0.41 8.40
C ASN A 28 -7.23 -1.87 8.15
N CYS A 29 -7.92 -2.46 9.12
CA CYS A 29 -8.56 -3.76 8.93
C CYS A 29 -10.04 -3.50 8.62
N ASP A 30 -10.51 -4.04 7.51
CA ASP A 30 -11.92 -3.98 7.13
C ASP A 30 -12.45 -5.38 6.80
N VAL A 31 -13.76 -5.55 6.89
CA VAL A 31 -14.43 -6.83 6.60
C VAL A 31 -15.19 -6.68 5.30
N ILE A 32 -14.89 -7.55 4.33
CA ILE A 32 -15.55 -7.56 3.02
C ILE A 32 -16.45 -8.80 2.88
N PRO A 33 -17.56 -8.70 2.15
CA PRO A 33 -18.49 -9.80 2.01
C PRO A 33 -17.94 -10.91 1.12
N CYS A 34 -17.81 -12.14 1.62
CA CYS A 34 -17.36 -13.26 0.80
C CYS A 34 -18.34 -13.65 -0.31
N GLY A 35 -17.92 -14.56 -1.19
CA GLY A 35 -18.76 -15.12 -2.26
C GLY A 35 -18.93 -14.22 -3.48
N ARG A 36 -18.28 -13.05 -3.52
CA ARG A 36 -18.23 -12.19 -4.71
C ARG A 36 -16.94 -12.38 -5.47
N ARG A 37 -16.98 -12.11 -6.78
CA ARG A 37 -15.80 -12.09 -7.67
C ARG A 37 -15.19 -10.70 -7.83
N ARG A 38 -15.94 -9.65 -7.53
CA ARG A 38 -15.51 -8.27 -7.72
C ARG A 38 -15.74 -7.45 -6.47
N TYR A 39 -14.73 -6.70 -6.08
CA TYR A 39 -14.76 -5.78 -4.95
C TYR A 39 -14.23 -4.43 -5.37
N GLU A 40 -14.89 -3.37 -4.92
CA GLU A 40 -14.46 -2.00 -5.16
C GLU A 40 -14.20 -1.38 -3.78
N LEU A 41 -12.92 -1.16 -3.51
CA LEU A 41 -12.40 -0.68 -2.24
C LEU A 41 -12.09 0.81 -2.40
N TYR A 42 -12.84 1.64 -1.67
CA TYR A 42 -12.81 3.09 -1.81
C TYR A 42 -12.13 3.77 -0.62
N ASN A 43 -11.76 5.04 -0.79
CA ASN A 43 -11.24 5.91 0.28
C ASN A 43 -9.95 5.40 0.93
N LEU A 44 -9.16 4.63 0.19
CA LEU A 44 -7.83 4.25 0.63
C LEU A 44 -6.93 5.47 0.47
N ASN A 45 -6.29 5.93 1.53
CA ASN A 45 -5.53 7.17 1.54
C ASN A 45 -4.05 6.93 1.28
N LEU A 46 -3.46 7.80 0.47
CA LEU A 46 -2.03 7.91 0.23
C LEU A 46 -1.59 9.35 0.42
N CYS A 47 -0.53 9.55 1.20
CA CYS A 47 0.12 10.84 1.35
C CYS A 47 1.59 10.71 1.00
N ASN A 48 2.13 11.62 0.20
CA ASN A 48 3.55 11.89 0.07
C ASN A 48 3.88 13.16 0.85
N MET A 49 4.43 13.01 2.05
CA MET A 49 4.80 14.16 2.89
C MET A 49 6.18 14.75 2.55
N ASN A 50 6.92 14.14 1.63
CA ASN A 50 8.23 14.63 1.21
C ASN A 50 8.11 15.97 0.45
N ASP A 51 9.14 16.80 0.57
CA ASP A 51 9.29 18.04 -0.20
C ASP A 51 9.60 17.79 -1.69
N ALA A 52 9.84 16.53 -2.07
CA ALA A 52 10.13 16.10 -3.43
C ALA A 52 9.16 15.00 -3.89
N PRO A 53 8.93 14.85 -5.22
CA PRO A 53 8.19 13.70 -5.73
C PRO A 53 8.88 12.38 -5.36
N ALA A 54 8.11 11.39 -4.95
CA ALA A 54 8.59 10.08 -4.54
C ALA A 54 7.94 8.96 -5.34
N ARG A 55 8.60 7.80 -5.39
CA ARG A 55 8.14 6.63 -6.15
C ARG A 55 7.47 5.67 -5.20
N PHE A 56 6.29 5.20 -5.54
CA PHE A 56 5.51 4.29 -4.73
C PHE A 56 5.18 3.01 -5.50
N VAL A 57 5.28 1.87 -4.84
CA VAL A 57 4.88 0.55 -5.33
C VAL A 57 3.73 0.09 -4.47
N PHE A 58 2.69 -0.45 -5.09
CA PHE A 58 1.62 -1.12 -4.36
C PHE A 58 1.77 -2.61 -4.60
N THR A 59 1.51 -3.37 -3.55
CA THR A 59 1.49 -4.83 -3.62
C THR A 59 0.14 -5.35 -3.17
N VAL A 60 -0.16 -6.54 -3.66
CA VAL A 60 -1.28 -7.35 -3.19
C VAL A 60 -0.76 -8.73 -2.84
N SER A 61 -1.19 -9.24 -1.70
CA SER A 61 -1.01 -10.62 -1.29
C SER A 61 -2.32 -11.09 -0.66
N GLY A 62 -2.44 -12.38 -0.45
CA GLY A 62 -3.60 -12.92 0.24
C GLY A 62 -3.41 -14.35 0.71
N THR A 63 -4.22 -14.76 1.66
CA THR A 63 -4.30 -16.15 2.14
C THR A 63 -5.66 -16.69 1.75
N ASN A 64 -5.70 -17.90 1.20
CA ASN A 64 -6.93 -18.55 0.70
C ASN A 64 -7.68 -17.69 -0.33
N VAL A 65 -6.95 -16.92 -1.13
CA VAL A 65 -7.51 -16.11 -2.22
C VAL A 65 -7.42 -16.88 -3.54
N PRO A 66 -8.42 -16.80 -4.43
CA PRO A 66 -8.27 -17.26 -5.81
C PRO A 66 -7.30 -16.36 -6.59
N SER A 67 -6.82 -16.86 -7.73
CA SER A 67 -6.18 -16.02 -8.74
C SER A 67 -7.09 -14.86 -9.15
N GLY A 68 -6.48 -13.73 -9.49
CA GLY A 68 -7.20 -12.54 -9.91
C GLY A 68 -6.27 -11.38 -10.20
N THR A 69 -6.84 -10.19 -10.31
CA THR A 69 -6.10 -8.95 -10.57
C THR A 69 -6.60 -7.84 -9.65
N ALA A 70 -5.66 -7.08 -9.11
CA ALA A 70 -5.89 -5.84 -8.38
C ALA A 70 -5.57 -4.64 -9.28
N THR A 71 -6.56 -3.77 -9.51
CA THR A 71 -6.39 -2.52 -10.27
C THR A 71 -6.45 -1.33 -9.33
N PHE A 72 -5.33 -0.63 -9.20
CA PHE A 72 -5.21 0.59 -8.43
C PHE A 72 -5.44 1.79 -9.34
N SER A 73 -6.32 2.69 -8.91
CA SER A 73 -6.72 3.86 -9.67
C SER A 73 -6.90 5.07 -8.77
N THR A 74 -6.79 6.25 -9.36
CA THR A 74 -7.12 7.52 -8.70
C THR A 74 -7.73 8.45 -9.73
N SER A 75 -8.68 9.28 -9.31
CA SER A 75 -9.23 10.34 -10.14
C SER A 75 -8.32 11.57 -10.22
N ASP A 76 -7.24 11.59 -9.43
CA ASP A 76 -6.30 12.72 -9.43
C ASP A 76 -5.35 12.65 -10.64
N GLN A 77 -5.45 13.68 -11.50
CA GLN A 77 -4.66 13.78 -12.72
C GLN A 77 -3.18 14.11 -12.48
N GLN A 78 -2.79 14.44 -11.25
CA GLN A 78 -1.41 14.77 -10.91
C GLN A 78 -0.48 13.55 -10.94
N PHE A 79 -1.03 12.33 -10.91
CA PHE A 79 -0.22 11.13 -10.97
C PHE A 79 0.10 10.72 -12.40
N LYS A 80 1.40 10.53 -12.66
CA LYS A 80 1.84 9.93 -13.92
C LYS A 80 1.70 8.42 -13.83
N ARG A 81 1.12 7.80 -14.88
CA ARG A 81 1.08 6.34 -15.12
C ARG A 81 0.07 5.53 -14.28
N PHE A 82 -1.07 6.11 -13.92
CA PHE A 82 -2.25 5.34 -13.51
C PHE A 82 -3.19 5.05 -14.71
N PRO A 83 -4.03 3.99 -14.64
CA PRO A 83 -4.10 2.98 -13.58
C PRO A 83 -2.90 2.02 -13.58
N VAL A 84 -2.65 1.35 -12.45
CA VAL A 84 -1.64 0.28 -12.33
C VAL A 84 -2.29 -1.01 -11.85
N THR A 85 -1.79 -2.15 -12.31
CA THR A 85 -2.32 -3.47 -11.98
C THR A 85 -1.27 -4.35 -11.31
N ALA A 86 -1.72 -5.27 -10.46
CA ALA A 86 -0.95 -6.35 -9.89
C ALA A 86 -1.78 -7.64 -9.97
N GLU A 87 -1.14 -8.77 -10.26
CA GLU A 87 -1.80 -10.08 -10.21
C GLU A 87 -1.93 -10.55 -8.75
N ILE A 88 -3.00 -11.26 -8.45
CA ILE A 88 -3.22 -11.88 -7.15
C ILE A 88 -2.82 -13.35 -7.28
N ASP A 89 -1.80 -13.74 -6.52
CA ASP A 89 -1.32 -15.12 -6.51
C ASP A 89 -2.09 -15.96 -5.46
N PRO A 90 -2.70 -17.10 -5.84
CA PRO A 90 -3.38 -17.97 -4.90
C PRO A 90 -2.45 -18.67 -3.90
N GLU A 91 -1.15 -18.76 -4.18
CA GLU A 91 -0.12 -19.26 -3.25
C GLU A 91 0.23 -18.24 -2.17
N GLY A 92 -0.35 -17.03 -2.25
CA GLY A 92 -0.17 -15.96 -1.29
C GLY A 92 1.14 -15.20 -1.46
N GLU A 93 1.82 -15.39 -2.59
CA GLU A 93 2.97 -14.58 -2.94
C GLU A 93 2.59 -13.11 -3.11
N THR A 94 3.52 -12.23 -2.72
CA THR A 94 3.33 -10.78 -2.83
C THR A 94 3.65 -10.34 -4.26
N THR A 95 2.64 -9.87 -4.98
CA THR A 95 2.85 -9.31 -6.33
C THR A 95 2.94 -7.80 -6.26
N ALA A 96 4.02 -7.27 -6.81
CA ALA A 96 4.26 -5.84 -6.90
C ALA A 96 3.87 -5.26 -8.26
N ASN A 97 3.28 -4.07 -8.25
CA ASN A 97 3.03 -3.32 -9.47
C ASN A 97 4.23 -2.47 -9.92
N ARG A 98 4.06 -1.77 -11.04
CA ARG A 98 5.03 -0.78 -11.52
C ARG A 98 5.01 0.46 -10.61
N PRO A 99 6.17 1.04 -10.28
CA PRO A 99 6.19 2.24 -9.45
C PRO A 99 5.47 3.43 -10.09
N VAL A 100 4.65 4.12 -9.31
CA VAL A 100 4.02 5.40 -9.67
C VAL A 100 4.80 6.56 -9.06
N ILE A 101 4.80 7.72 -9.72
CA ILE A 101 5.42 8.93 -9.18
C ILE A 101 4.33 9.77 -8.54
N VAL A 102 4.48 10.02 -7.24
CA VAL A 102 3.56 10.81 -6.43
C VAL A 102 4.18 12.19 -6.21
N PRO A 103 3.47 13.29 -6.51
CA PRO A 103 3.98 14.66 -6.31
C PRO A 103 4.34 14.94 -4.85
N ALA A 104 5.22 15.92 -4.63
CA ALA A 104 5.55 16.43 -3.29
C ALA A 104 4.28 16.93 -2.56
N HIS A 105 4.20 16.71 -1.26
CA HIS A 105 3.07 17.11 -0.40
C HIS A 105 1.68 16.62 -0.83
N TYR A 106 1.60 15.63 -1.72
CA TYR A 106 0.33 15.07 -2.14
C TYR A 106 -0.35 14.35 -0.96
N CYS A 107 -1.66 14.52 -0.82
CA CYS A 107 -2.49 13.71 0.06
C CYS A 107 -3.86 13.52 -0.60
N GLY A 108 -4.26 12.27 -0.83
CA GLY A 108 -5.55 11.99 -1.43
C GLY A 108 -5.87 10.51 -1.49
N ALA A 109 -7.03 10.20 -2.04
CA ALA A 109 -7.58 8.86 -2.06
C ALA A 109 -7.24 8.11 -3.36
N PHE A 110 -7.17 6.80 -3.23
CA PHE A 110 -7.14 5.84 -4.32
C PHE A 110 -8.27 4.81 -4.15
N THR A 111 -8.65 4.22 -5.27
CA THR A 111 -9.62 3.14 -5.37
C THR A 111 -8.92 1.89 -5.85
N VAL A 112 -9.20 0.75 -5.22
CA VAL A 112 -8.73 -0.55 -5.67
C VAL A 112 -9.90 -1.40 -6.08
N VAL A 113 -9.85 -1.90 -7.32
CA VAL A 113 -10.79 -2.90 -7.81
C VAL A 113 -10.09 -4.25 -7.77
N LEU A 114 -10.63 -5.19 -7.00
CA LEU A 114 -10.18 -6.57 -6.99
C LEU A 114 -11.13 -7.39 -7.85
N GLU A 115 -10.60 -8.13 -8.82
CA GLU A 115 -11.35 -9.07 -9.64
C GLU A 115 -10.72 -10.45 -9.53
N PHE A 116 -11.52 -11.44 -9.15
CA PHE A 116 -11.08 -12.82 -8.94
C PHE A 116 -11.70 -13.74 -9.99
N ASP A 117 -10.94 -14.75 -10.43
CA ASP A 117 -11.40 -15.77 -11.37
C ASP A 117 -12.52 -16.64 -10.76
N GLN A 118 -12.51 -16.77 -9.43
CA GLN A 118 -13.51 -17.49 -8.66
C GLN A 118 -14.05 -16.63 -7.51
N PRO A 119 -15.26 -16.92 -6.99
CA PRO A 119 -15.78 -16.23 -5.81
C PRO A 119 -14.81 -16.33 -4.61
N LEU A 120 -14.62 -15.22 -3.90
CA LEU A 120 -13.74 -15.17 -2.72
C LEU A 120 -14.27 -16.08 -1.59
N PRO A 121 -13.46 -17.00 -1.03
CA PRO A 121 -13.82 -17.80 0.14
C PRO A 121 -14.09 -16.94 1.39
N CYS A 122 -14.86 -17.45 2.35
CA CYS A 122 -15.24 -16.73 3.59
C CYS A 122 -14.20 -16.82 4.71
N ASP A 123 -13.05 -17.42 4.44
CA ASP A 123 -11.86 -17.48 5.29
C ASP A 123 -10.66 -16.81 4.61
N ALA A 124 -10.88 -16.14 3.48
CA ALA A 124 -9.84 -15.45 2.75
C ALA A 124 -9.42 -14.14 3.45
N SER A 125 -8.13 -13.83 3.36
CA SER A 125 -7.56 -12.55 3.79
C SER A 125 -6.81 -11.93 2.63
N ILE A 126 -6.99 -10.63 2.40
CA ILE A 126 -6.28 -9.87 1.37
C ILE A 126 -5.50 -8.76 2.05
N GLU A 127 -4.24 -8.61 1.69
CA GLU A 127 -3.37 -7.54 2.18
C GLU A 127 -2.96 -6.66 1.00
N LEU A 128 -3.21 -5.35 1.13
CA LEU A 128 -2.78 -4.32 0.19
C LEU A 128 -1.76 -3.43 0.88
N ASP A 129 -0.52 -3.52 0.44
CA ASP A 129 0.56 -2.74 1.01
C ASP A 129 1.05 -1.66 0.03
N VAL A 130 1.49 -0.54 0.58
CA VAL A 130 2.09 0.54 -0.18
C VAL A 130 3.51 0.80 0.31
N TYR A 131 4.47 0.74 -0.60
CA TYR A 131 5.89 0.95 -0.33
C TYR A 131 6.38 2.21 -1.05
N GLU A 132 7.17 3.03 -0.39
CA GLU A 132 8.01 4.04 -1.04
C GLU A 132 9.34 3.40 -1.48
N VAL A 133 9.75 3.66 -2.72
CA VAL A 133 11.05 3.24 -3.26
C VAL A 133 12.10 4.25 -2.83
N VAL A 134 13.01 3.82 -1.96
CA VAL A 134 14.04 4.67 -1.36
C VAL A 134 15.38 4.40 -2.06
N PRO A 135 15.93 5.33 -2.86
CA PRO A 135 17.23 5.13 -3.48
C PRO A 135 18.37 5.05 -2.44
N ARG A 136 19.34 4.15 -2.65
CA ARG A 136 20.51 3.95 -1.75
C ARG A 136 21.48 5.12 -1.64
N THR A 137 21.37 6.15 -2.46
CA THR A 137 22.42 7.19 -2.50
C THR A 137 22.40 8.05 -1.24
N SER A 138 23.56 8.10 -0.58
CA SER A 138 23.90 8.98 0.53
C SER A 138 23.79 10.44 0.09
N GLY A 139 22.69 11.11 0.43
CA GLY A 139 22.57 12.53 0.12
C GLY A 139 21.20 13.10 0.42
N THR A 140 21.17 13.89 1.50
CA THR A 140 20.05 14.71 2.00
C THR A 140 18.93 13.92 2.69
N PRO A 141 18.66 14.19 3.99
CA PRO A 141 17.54 13.60 4.70
C PRO A 141 16.23 14.10 4.06
N GLN A 142 15.47 13.19 3.47
CA GLN A 142 14.11 13.51 3.01
C GLN A 142 13.18 13.53 4.23
N HIS A 143 12.27 14.51 4.29
CA HIS A 143 11.18 14.57 5.27
C HIS A 143 10.18 13.44 5.02
N ARG A 144 10.53 12.23 5.49
CA ARG A 144 9.83 10.98 5.17
C ARG A 144 8.63 10.76 6.07
N LEU A 145 7.64 10.07 5.51
CA LEU A 145 6.42 9.57 6.17
C LEU A 145 6.72 8.66 7.34
N ALA A 146 5.81 8.52 8.31
CA ALA A 146 5.82 7.34 9.16
C ALA A 146 5.02 6.28 8.43
N GLY A 147 5.53 5.06 8.42
CA GLY A 147 4.65 3.92 8.18
C GLY A 147 5.24 2.61 7.64
N ALA A 148 6.56 2.39 7.68
CA ALA A 148 7.09 1.06 7.34
C ALA A 148 7.01 0.07 8.49
N GLN A 149 6.82 -1.17 8.12
CA GLN A 149 6.98 -2.30 9.02
C GLN A 149 8.14 -3.16 8.56
N GLU A 150 8.40 -3.19 7.25
CA GLU A 150 9.57 -3.83 6.67
C GLU A 150 10.26 -2.93 5.65
N ALA A 151 11.58 -3.08 5.62
CA ALA A 151 12.40 -2.57 4.55
C ALA A 151 13.34 -3.68 4.12
N ALA A 152 13.04 -4.28 2.98
CA ALA A 152 14.04 -4.84 2.11
C ALA A 152 14.84 -3.68 1.50
N GLU A 153 16.10 -3.91 1.14
CA GLU A 153 16.92 -2.86 0.57
C GLU A 153 16.17 -2.18 -0.60
N ASP A 154 15.96 -0.86 -0.49
CA ASP A 154 15.26 0.02 -1.45
C ASP A 154 13.73 0.19 -1.32
N LEU A 155 13.06 -0.44 -0.35
CA LEU A 155 11.62 -0.24 -0.10
C LEU A 155 11.34 0.10 1.37
N ALA A 156 10.50 1.09 1.63
CA ALA A 156 9.93 1.35 2.95
C ALA A 156 8.41 1.19 2.83
N LEU A 157 7.82 0.19 3.49
CA LEU A 157 6.35 0.13 3.67
C LEU A 157 5.84 1.48 4.23
N LEU A 158 4.61 1.89 3.94
CA LEU A 158 4.06 3.16 4.43
C LEU A 158 2.67 3.01 5.02
N GLY A 159 1.98 1.93 4.66
CA GLY A 159 0.68 1.57 5.17
C GLY A 159 0.22 0.29 4.52
N GLY A 160 -0.65 -0.42 5.22
CA GLY A 160 -1.26 -1.67 4.78
C GLY A 160 -2.75 -1.65 5.06
N TYR A 161 -3.52 -2.22 4.14
CA TYR A 161 -4.94 -2.46 4.33
C TYR A 161 -5.16 -3.97 4.32
N THR A 162 -5.75 -4.49 5.39
CA THR A 162 -6.10 -5.91 5.50
C THR A 162 -7.61 -6.04 5.36
N PHE A 163 -8.06 -6.88 4.44
CA PHE A 163 -9.47 -7.17 4.23
C PHE A 163 -9.74 -8.63 4.57
N LEU A 164 -10.59 -8.84 5.57
CA LEU A 164 -11.03 -10.17 5.97
C LEU A 164 -12.35 -10.49 5.27
N ALA A 165 -12.39 -11.57 4.52
CA ALA A 165 -13.63 -12.04 3.90
C ALA A 165 -14.50 -12.71 4.96
N ALA A 166 -15.78 -12.31 5.05
CA ALA A 166 -16.73 -12.92 5.97
C ALA A 166 -18.14 -12.99 5.33
N PRO A 167 -19.02 -13.89 5.81
CA PRO A 167 -20.44 -13.86 5.43
C PRO A 167 -21.06 -12.51 5.80
N ILE A 168 -21.99 -12.02 4.98
CA ILE A 168 -22.85 -10.91 5.40
C ILE A 168 -23.87 -11.53 6.34
N ASP A 169 -23.82 -11.18 7.63
CA ASP A 169 -24.93 -11.45 8.53
C ASP A 169 -26.16 -10.71 7.98
N SER A 170 -27.15 -11.49 7.54
CA SER A 170 -28.44 -11.04 7.01
C SER A 170 -29.34 -10.45 8.08
#